data_AF-A0AAU5L5M1-F1
#
_entry.id   AF-A0AAU5L5M1-F1
#
_cell.length_a   1.000
_cell.length_b   1.000
_cell.length_c   1.000
_cell.angle_alpha   90.00
_cell.angle_beta   90.00
_cell.angle_gamma   90.00
#
_symmetry.space_group_name_H-M   'P 1'
#
loop_
_entity.id
_entity.type
_entity.pdbx_description
1 polymer ?
#
loop_
_entity_poly.entity_id
_entity_poly.type
_entity_poly.pdbx_seq_one_letter_code
_entity_poly.pdbx_strand_id
1 'polypeptide(L)'
;MTVEETQAPAFAVHLNGSGGAIKGWVVVDSLVDGLAMGGTRMTTGVTEEEVAGLARDMTDKFTLAGLRIGGAKAGIVSDGTDREETFRTFGRTVKPLLHGGIHLGIDMGVTPADRAVFFAEAGYDPRFRLGAPDMPIDWRTYYEPLIDCTGHGVGVAAVTALEASGRTGSARVVVQGFGAVGRAVARFLEDRGHTVVGVADVQGTISADRLPVADLVAITDEFGRIDRSRLPQGVTQSGEPDAWLDVDADLLILAAQKHAINADNAHRLRSRLVVEGGNLASSAEGKAKVLAAGATVVPGVIANIGGAGSAALAVTRVVPFHLEAEARKAWVFDWVGDRVRQNTRDLLEIAAARAGDPLPELLAARRKERG
;
A
#
# COMPACT_ATOMS: atom_id res chain seq x y z
N MET A 1 15.88 12.32 -23.17
CA MET A 1 16.26 11.74 -21.86
C MET A 1 16.45 12.90 -20.90
N THR A 2 15.34 13.44 -20.39
CA THR A 2 15.37 14.39 -19.28
C THR A 2 15.61 13.57 -18.03
N VAL A 3 16.77 13.77 -17.39
CA VAL A 3 16.99 13.30 -16.03
C VAL A 3 15.87 13.94 -15.21
N GLU A 4 14.97 13.12 -14.69
CA GLU A 4 13.92 13.58 -13.78
C GLU A 4 14.65 14.19 -12.58
N GLU A 5 14.60 15.52 -12.42
CA GLU A 5 15.13 16.16 -11.22
C GLU A 5 14.38 15.58 -10.04
N THR A 6 15.03 14.70 -9.28
CA THR A 6 14.51 14.18 -8.03
C THR A 6 14.35 15.36 -7.08
N GLN A 7 13.13 15.88 -7.00
CA GLN A 7 12.79 16.96 -6.09
C GLN A 7 13.13 16.51 -4.67
N ALA A 8 14.00 17.26 -3.99
CA ALA A 8 14.33 17.01 -2.60
C ALA A 8 13.05 17.08 -1.74
N PRO A 9 12.94 16.27 -0.68
CA PRO A 9 11.80 16.35 0.23
C PRO A 9 11.68 17.75 0.81
N ALA A 10 10.45 18.18 1.13
CA ALA A 10 10.21 19.48 1.76
C ALA A 10 11.06 19.68 3.02
N PHE A 11 11.18 18.64 3.86
CA PHE A 11 12.20 18.56 4.92
C PHE A 11 12.33 17.12 5.47
N ALA A 12 13.46 16.86 6.14
CA ALA A 12 13.68 15.65 6.92
C ALA A 12 14.09 16.03 8.36
N VAL A 13 13.52 15.34 9.35
CA VAL A 13 13.85 15.48 10.76
C VAL A 13 14.56 14.20 11.20
N HIS A 14 15.79 14.35 11.67
CA HIS A 14 16.57 13.25 12.23
C HIS A 14 16.25 13.12 13.71
N LEU A 15 15.68 11.98 14.09
CA LEU A 15 15.37 11.65 15.47
C LEU A 15 16.66 11.11 16.09
N ASN A 16 17.49 12.02 16.58
CA ASN A 16 18.75 11.71 17.25
C ASN A 16 18.70 12.29 18.67
N GLY A 17 18.58 11.44 19.68
CA GLY A 17 19.34 11.69 20.90
C GLY A 17 20.80 11.41 20.55
N SER A 18 21.67 12.41 20.46
CA SER A 18 23.10 12.18 20.20
C SER A 18 23.71 11.40 21.38
N GLY A 19 23.73 10.06 21.28
CA GLY A 19 24.14 9.14 22.36
C GLY A 19 23.01 8.31 23.01
N GLY A 20 21.79 8.33 22.47
CA GLY A 20 20.56 7.66 22.97
C GLY A 20 19.50 8.68 23.43
N ALA A 21 18.18 8.48 23.30
CA ALA A 21 17.36 7.31 22.94
C ALA A 21 16.43 7.64 21.75
N ILE A 22 16.17 6.64 20.91
CA ILE A 22 15.59 6.64 19.56
C ILE A 22 16.55 7.10 18.44
N LYS A 23 16.71 6.22 17.45
CA LYS A 23 17.33 6.49 16.14
C LYS A 23 16.23 6.36 15.10
N GLY A 24 16.00 7.40 14.31
CA GLY A 24 14.97 7.37 13.29
C GLY A 24 14.86 8.66 12.51
N TRP A 25 13.85 8.72 11.64
CA TRP A 25 13.61 9.87 10.77
C TRP A 25 12.12 10.12 10.64
N VAL A 26 11.74 11.39 10.45
CA VAL A 26 10.48 11.77 9.83
C VAL A 26 10.83 12.54 8.57
N VAL A 27 10.44 12.01 7.41
CA VAL A 27 10.60 12.70 6.13
C VAL A 27 9.25 13.23 5.69
N VAL A 28 9.17 14.52 5.43
CA VAL A 28 8.02 15.18 4.82
C VAL A 28 8.42 15.55 3.41
N ASP A 29 7.84 14.84 2.48
CA ASP A 29 8.20 14.91 1.08
C ASP A 29 7.43 16.03 0.35
N SER A 30 6.16 16.25 0.71
CA SER A 30 5.43 17.46 0.32
C SER A 30 4.47 17.91 1.41
N LEU A 31 4.09 19.19 1.38
CA LEU A 31 3.02 19.77 2.18
C LEU A 31 1.94 20.32 1.25
N VAL A 32 0.68 20.05 1.56
CA VAL A 32 -0.47 20.67 0.88
C VAL A 32 -1.44 21.16 1.94
N ASP A 33 -1.78 22.44 1.89
CA ASP A 33 -2.57 23.15 2.92
C ASP A 33 -2.00 22.99 4.34
N GLY A 34 -0.66 22.92 4.44
CA GLY A 34 0.04 22.70 5.72
C GLY A 34 -0.09 21.28 6.26
N LEU A 35 -0.63 20.34 5.49
CA LEU A 35 -0.83 18.96 5.90
C LEU A 35 0.10 18.02 5.12
N ALA A 36 0.63 17.03 5.83
CA ALA A 36 1.22 15.83 5.24
C ALA A 36 0.91 14.60 6.09
N MET A 37 0.97 13.42 5.51
CA MET A 37 0.75 12.20 6.29
C MET A 37 1.44 10.96 5.73
N GLY A 38 1.64 10.00 6.62
CA GLY A 38 1.93 8.62 6.26
C GLY A 38 2.34 7.78 7.47
N GLY A 39 2.59 6.50 7.22
CA GLY A 39 2.85 5.53 8.27
C GLY A 39 4.21 5.68 8.95
N THR A 40 4.31 5.12 10.17
CA THR A 40 5.56 4.92 10.91
C THR A 40 6.01 3.48 10.75
N ARG A 41 7.23 3.25 10.26
CA ARG A 41 7.85 1.94 10.13
C ARG A 41 8.86 1.73 11.25
N MET A 42 8.88 0.54 11.85
CA MET A 42 9.88 0.17 12.85
C MET A 42 10.54 -1.16 12.48
N THR A 43 11.81 -1.12 12.10
CA THR A 43 12.61 -2.32 11.83
C THR A 43 14.06 -2.10 12.25
N THR A 44 14.85 -3.17 12.35
CA THR A 44 16.27 -3.08 12.69
C THR A 44 17.12 -2.45 11.58
N GLY A 45 16.60 -2.35 10.36
CA GLY A 45 17.35 -1.94 9.17
C GLY A 45 16.72 -0.83 8.34
N VAL A 46 15.69 -0.13 8.84
CA VAL A 46 15.11 1.01 8.12
C VAL A 46 16.15 2.13 7.99
N THR A 47 16.25 2.73 6.80
CA THR A 47 17.18 3.82 6.48
C THR A 47 16.44 5.10 6.14
N GLU A 48 17.11 6.25 6.23
CA GLU A 48 16.54 7.53 5.79
C GLU A 48 16.10 7.51 4.33
N GLU A 49 16.90 6.91 3.44
CA GLU A 49 16.59 6.77 2.02
C GLU A 49 15.30 5.98 1.79
N GLU A 50 15.11 4.87 2.52
CA GLU A 50 13.87 4.10 2.45
C GLU A 50 12.68 4.93 2.95
N VAL A 51 12.84 5.69 4.04
CA VAL A 51 11.78 6.58 4.57
C VAL A 51 11.45 7.69 3.58
N ALA A 52 12.43 8.28 2.91
CA ALA A 52 12.23 9.30 1.89
C ALA A 52 11.49 8.77 0.66
N GLY A 53 11.89 7.60 0.15
CA GLY A 53 11.17 6.93 -0.95
C GLY A 53 9.72 6.62 -0.59
N LEU A 54 9.48 6.11 0.62
CA LEU A 54 8.12 5.86 1.11
C LEU A 54 7.30 7.15 1.31
N ALA A 55 7.93 8.26 1.70
CA ALA A 55 7.25 9.56 1.80
C ALA A 55 6.86 10.10 0.42
N ARG A 56 7.71 9.90 -0.60
CA ARG A 56 7.38 10.22 -2.00
C ARG A 56 6.20 9.41 -2.51
N ASP A 57 6.19 8.10 -2.27
CA ASP A 57 5.04 7.24 -2.59
C ASP A 57 3.75 7.77 -1.96
N MET A 58 3.78 8.31 -0.74
CA MET A 58 2.61 8.93 -0.11
C MET A 58 2.16 10.19 -0.85
N THR A 59 3.08 11.07 -1.28
CA THR A 59 2.73 12.24 -2.07
C THR A 59 2.09 11.86 -3.40
N ASP A 60 2.65 10.89 -4.11
CA ASP A 60 2.13 10.46 -5.40
C ASP A 60 0.76 9.80 -5.24
N LYS A 61 0.59 8.95 -4.21
CA LYS A 61 -0.72 8.42 -3.81
C LYS A 61 -1.76 9.54 -3.64
N PHE A 62 -1.50 10.53 -2.80
CA PHE A 62 -2.46 11.59 -2.52
C PHE A 62 -2.70 12.52 -3.70
N THR A 63 -1.68 12.73 -4.52
CA THR A 63 -1.79 13.45 -5.79
C THR A 63 -2.74 12.75 -6.74
N LEU A 64 -2.55 11.44 -6.97
CA LEU A 64 -3.42 10.63 -7.82
C LEU A 64 -4.85 10.54 -7.29
N ALA A 65 -5.00 10.46 -5.97
CA ALA A 65 -6.30 10.41 -5.33
C ALA A 65 -7.05 11.76 -5.32
N GLY A 66 -6.38 12.87 -5.69
CA GLY A 66 -6.95 14.22 -5.65
C GLY A 66 -7.19 14.73 -4.22
N LEU A 67 -6.48 14.19 -3.23
CA LEU A 67 -6.63 14.60 -1.83
C LEU A 67 -5.75 15.82 -1.53
N ARG A 68 -6.26 16.79 -0.78
CA ARG A 68 -5.52 18.00 -0.38
C ARG A 68 -4.64 17.76 0.85
N ILE A 69 -3.65 16.88 0.68
CA ILE A 69 -2.65 16.55 1.68
C ILE A 69 -1.34 16.12 1.00
N GLY A 70 -0.21 16.39 1.64
CA GLY A 70 1.12 15.95 1.21
C GLY A 70 1.54 14.59 1.78
N GLY A 71 2.68 14.09 1.33
CA GLY A 71 3.25 12.82 1.77
C GLY A 71 4.28 12.99 2.88
N ALA A 72 4.20 12.13 3.90
CA ALA A 72 5.21 12.01 4.94
C ALA A 72 5.44 10.53 5.28
N LYS A 73 6.56 10.23 5.93
CA LYS A 73 6.83 8.90 6.48
C LYS A 73 7.74 9.01 7.69
N ALA A 74 7.56 8.10 8.65
CA ALA A 74 8.48 7.96 9.76
C ALA A 74 9.15 6.58 9.75
N GLY A 75 10.40 6.53 10.21
CA GLY A 75 11.18 5.30 10.39
C GLY A 75 11.84 5.29 11.77
N ILE A 76 11.76 4.17 12.48
CA ILE A 76 12.39 3.94 13.78
C ILE A 76 13.28 2.72 13.66
N VAL A 77 14.55 2.86 14.00
CA VAL A 77 15.51 1.76 14.03
C VAL A 77 15.42 1.07 15.40
N SER A 78 14.75 -0.08 15.47
CA SER A 78 14.59 -0.85 16.70
C SER A 78 14.26 -2.32 16.41
N ASP A 79 14.71 -3.22 17.29
CA ASP A 79 14.33 -4.64 17.31
C ASP A 79 13.07 -4.91 18.15
N GLY A 80 12.52 -3.89 18.81
CA GLY A 80 11.37 -3.99 19.70
C GLY A 80 11.71 -4.15 21.18
N THR A 81 12.99 -4.16 21.56
CA THR A 81 13.41 -4.02 22.95
C THR A 81 12.88 -2.69 23.51
N ASP A 82 12.34 -2.69 24.73
CA ASP A 82 11.71 -1.53 25.37
C ASP A 82 10.67 -0.82 24.48
N ARG A 83 9.84 -1.61 23.78
CA ARG A 83 8.88 -1.14 22.78
C ARG A 83 8.02 0.04 23.25
N GLU A 84 7.42 -0.06 24.43
CA GLU A 84 6.56 1.01 24.95
C GLU A 84 7.35 2.31 25.16
N GLU A 85 8.51 2.25 25.81
CA GLU A 85 9.35 3.43 26.03
C GLU A 85 9.90 4.01 24.73
N THR A 86 10.18 3.16 23.73
CA THR A 86 10.53 3.60 22.38
C THR A 86 9.41 4.45 21.77
N PHE A 87 8.14 3.99 21.85
CA PHE A 87 7.01 4.77 21.33
C PHE A 87 6.67 6.00 22.17
N ARG A 88 6.89 5.98 23.49
CA ARG A 88 6.80 7.19 24.32
C ARG A 88 7.87 8.21 23.90
N THR A 89 9.13 7.80 23.81
CA THR A 89 10.20 8.67 23.33
C THR A 89 9.92 9.22 21.92
N PHE A 90 9.43 8.37 21.01
CA PHE A 90 8.97 8.78 19.70
C PHE A 90 7.89 9.86 19.80
N GLY A 91 6.83 9.63 20.56
CA GLY A 91 5.71 10.56 20.76
C GLY A 91 6.15 11.92 21.28
N ARG A 92 7.02 11.96 22.30
CA ARG A 92 7.61 13.22 22.79
C ARG A 92 8.38 13.95 21.70
N THR A 93 9.15 13.22 20.90
CA THR A 93 10.01 13.76 19.85
C THR A 93 9.21 14.30 18.66
N VAL A 94 8.18 13.58 18.20
CA VAL A 94 7.37 13.98 17.04
C VAL A 94 6.20 14.89 17.38
N LYS A 95 5.97 15.20 18.66
CA LYS A 95 4.87 16.08 19.12
C LYS A 95 4.77 17.39 18.32
N PRO A 96 5.85 18.16 18.07
CA PRO A 96 5.74 19.40 17.28
C PRO A 96 5.27 19.15 15.85
N LEU A 97 5.64 18.02 15.25
CA LEU A 97 5.22 17.65 13.89
C LEU A 97 3.73 17.25 13.84
N LEU A 98 3.29 16.44 14.80
CA LEU A 98 1.89 16.01 14.92
C LEU A 98 0.94 17.22 15.05
N HIS A 99 1.27 18.15 15.95
CA HIS A 99 0.51 19.39 16.14
C HIS A 99 0.75 20.42 15.03
N GLY A 100 1.82 20.26 14.25
CA GLY A 100 2.17 21.09 13.09
C GLY A 100 1.57 20.63 11.75
N GLY A 101 0.66 19.66 11.76
CA GLY A 101 -0.04 19.20 10.55
C GLY A 101 0.52 17.92 9.90
N ILE A 102 1.51 17.27 10.53
CA ILE A 102 2.09 16.01 10.04
C ILE A 102 1.42 14.83 10.73
N HIS A 103 0.50 14.15 10.06
CA HIS A 103 -0.21 13.01 10.64
C HIS A 103 0.57 11.70 10.43
N LEU A 104 1.01 11.07 11.52
CA LEU A 104 1.75 9.80 11.47
C LEU A 104 0.85 8.60 11.80
N GLY A 105 0.86 7.61 10.92
CA GLY A 105 0.06 6.39 11.00
C GLY A 105 0.87 5.15 11.37
N ILE A 106 0.31 3.99 11.08
CA ILE A 106 0.96 2.68 11.22
C ILE A 106 1.62 2.25 9.90
N ASP A 107 2.69 1.45 9.99
CA ASP A 107 3.33 0.74 8.89
C ASP A 107 4.00 -0.53 9.45
N MET A 108 4.86 -1.20 8.67
CA MET A 108 5.56 -2.41 9.08
C MET A 108 6.28 -2.23 10.42
N GLY A 109 6.01 -3.14 11.36
CA GLY A 109 6.57 -3.12 12.70
C GLY A 109 5.89 -2.18 13.69
N VAL A 110 4.79 -1.50 13.31
CA VAL A 110 4.01 -0.61 14.19
C VAL A 110 2.53 -1.00 14.17
N THR A 111 1.94 -1.23 15.34
CA THR A 111 0.55 -1.65 15.50
C THR A 111 -0.35 -0.46 15.87
N PRO A 112 -1.69 -0.61 15.81
CA PRO A 112 -2.61 0.40 16.33
C PRO A 112 -2.39 0.74 17.81
N ALA A 113 -1.96 -0.22 18.64
CA ALA A 113 -1.68 0.00 20.06
C ALA A 113 -0.44 0.89 20.25
N ASP A 114 0.63 0.64 19.48
CA ASP A 114 1.83 1.49 19.51
C ASP A 114 1.51 2.92 19.10
N ARG A 115 0.65 3.08 18.08
CA ARG A 115 0.18 4.39 17.67
C ARG A 115 -0.59 5.11 18.77
N ALA A 116 -1.45 4.40 19.48
CA ALA A 116 -2.14 4.98 20.63
C ALA A 116 -1.16 5.46 21.71
N VAL A 117 -0.07 4.71 21.97
CA VAL A 117 0.98 5.11 22.93
C VAL A 117 1.62 6.44 22.53
N PHE A 118 2.13 6.54 21.29
CA PHE A 118 2.85 7.77 20.90
C PHE A 118 1.92 8.96 20.67
N PHE A 119 0.64 8.74 20.32
CA PHE A 119 -0.39 9.79 20.28
C PHE A 119 -0.72 10.30 21.68
N ALA A 120 -0.93 9.39 22.65
CA ALA A 120 -1.20 9.76 24.03
C ALA A 120 -0.04 10.55 24.64
N GLU A 121 1.19 10.09 24.42
CA GLU A 121 2.40 10.79 24.90
C GLU A 121 2.58 12.17 24.25
N ALA A 122 2.24 12.32 22.96
CA ALA A 122 2.25 13.61 22.28
C ALA A 122 1.08 14.53 22.69
N GLY A 123 0.08 14.03 23.42
CA GLY A 123 -1.20 14.71 23.65
C GLY A 123 -1.91 15.05 22.33
N TYR A 124 -1.84 14.16 21.34
CA TYR A 124 -2.38 14.36 20.01
C TYR A 124 -3.61 13.48 19.79
N ASP A 125 -4.74 14.09 19.45
CA ASP A 125 -5.97 13.40 19.10
C ASP A 125 -6.42 13.83 17.69
N PRO A 126 -6.46 12.91 16.71
CA PRO A 126 -6.74 13.25 15.31
C PRO A 126 -8.18 13.71 15.04
N ARG A 127 -9.07 13.58 16.03
CA ARG A 127 -10.41 14.16 15.96
C ARG A 127 -10.39 15.67 15.90
N PHE A 128 -9.38 16.30 16.50
CA PHE A 128 -9.25 17.75 16.56
C PHE A 128 -8.21 18.23 15.56
N ARG A 129 -8.54 19.27 14.79
CA ARG A 129 -7.59 19.90 13.87
C ARG A 129 -7.89 21.39 13.81
N LEU A 130 -6.86 22.21 14.03
CA LEU A 130 -7.00 23.65 13.95
C LEU A 130 -7.51 24.06 12.55
N GLY A 131 -8.53 24.92 12.52
CA GLY A 131 -9.13 25.42 11.27
C GLY A 131 -10.02 24.40 10.54
N ALA A 132 -10.49 23.36 11.21
CA ALA A 132 -11.39 22.36 10.64
C ALA A 132 -12.44 21.87 11.64
N PRO A 133 -13.59 21.36 11.16
CA PRO A 133 -14.56 20.68 12.02
C PRO A 133 -13.94 19.47 12.71
N ASP A 134 -14.37 19.22 13.94
CA ASP A 134 -13.96 18.05 14.70
C ASP A 134 -14.64 16.78 14.17
N MET A 135 -13.95 15.64 14.28
CA MET A 135 -14.58 14.35 14.01
C MET A 135 -15.55 13.99 15.16
N PRO A 136 -16.79 13.60 14.86
CA PRO A 136 -17.77 13.24 15.89
C PRO A 136 -17.52 11.84 16.50
N ILE A 137 -16.62 11.05 15.91
CA ILE A 137 -16.25 9.72 16.37
C ILE A 137 -14.73 9.59 16.50
N ASP A 138 -14.28 8.70 17.38
CA ASP A 138 -12.85 8.42 17.53
C ASP A 138 -12.26 7.70 16.31
N TRP A 139 -10.94 7.74 16.22
CA TRP A 139 -10.21 7.16 15.10
C TRP A 139 -10.44 5.67 14.95
N ARG A 140 -10.51 4.93 16.05
CA ARG A 140 -10.65 3.47 16.02
C ARG A 140 -12.02 3.10 15.46
N THR A 141 -13.08 3.71 15.97
CA THR A 141 -14.46 3.55 15.49
C THR A 141 -14.58 3.86 13.99
N TYR A 142 -13.85 4.87 13.50
CA TYR A 142 -13.82 5.18 12.06
C TYR A 142 -13.01 4.17 11.22
N TYR A 143 -11.76 3.87 11.62
CA TYR A 143 -10.77 3.25 10.73
C TYR A 143 -10.74 1.73 10.80
N GLU A 144 -11.05 1.11 11.95
CA GLU A 144 -11.03 -0.35 12.12
C GLU A 144 -11.94 -1.10 11.14
N PRO A 145 -13.17 -0.63 10.84
CA PRO A 145 -14.04 -1.26 9.83
C PRO A 145 -13.51 -1.19 8.38
N LEU A 146 -12.44 -0.42 8.13
CA LEU A 146 -11.89 -0.13 6.80
C LEU A 146 -10.61 -0.93 6.49
N ILE A 147 -10.27 -1.94 7.30
CA ILE A 147 -9.03 -2.72 7.16
C ILE A 147 -8.87 -3.39 5.79
N ASP A 148 -9.99 -3.78 5.16
CA ASP A 148 -10.01 -4.42 3.84
C ASP A 148 -9.92 -3.43 2.67
N CYS A 149 -9.91 -2.12 2.93
CA CYS A 149 -9.98 -1.10 1.89
C CYS A 149 -8.77 -1.14 0.94
N THR A 150 -7.59 -1.51 1.43
CA THR A 150 -6.40 -1.73 0.57
C THR A 150 -6.61 -2.90 -0.39
N GLY A 151 -7.14 -4.03 0.10
CA GLY A 151 -7.46 -5.18 -0.73
C GLY A 151 -8.56 -4.86 -1.76
N HIS A 152 -9.56 -4.06 -1.35
CA HIS A 152 -10.58 -3.55 -2.27
C HIS A 152 -9.97 -2.72 -3.40
N GLY A 153 -9.09 -1.76 -3.09
CA GLY A 153 -8.39 -0.97 -4.10
C GLY A 153 -7.59 -1.84 -5.08
N VAL A 154 -6.80 -2.80 -4.57
CA VAL A 154 -6.01 -3.70 -5.42
C VAL A 154 -6.91 -4.56 -6.31
N GLY A 155 -8.01 -5.07 -5.76
CA GLY A 155 -9.00 -5.82 -6.53
C GLY A 155 -9.66 -4.97 -7.64
N VAL A 156 -10.02 -3.73 -7.34
CA VAL A 156 -10.58 -2.80 -8.34
C VAL A 156 -9.58 -2.50 -9.45
N ALA A 157 -8.31 -2.23 -9.11
CA ALA A 157 -7.24 -2.04 -10.09
C ALA A 157 -7.06 -3.27 -10.99
N ALA A 158 -7.05 -4.47 -10.40
CA ALA A 158 -6.94 -5.72 -11.14
C ALA A 158 -8.08 -5.95 -12.13
N VAL A 159 -9.33 -5.81 -11.68
CA VAL A 159 -10.50 -5.96 -12.57
C VAL A 159 -10.50 -4.90 -13.67
N THR A 160 -10.21 -3.64 -13.31
CA THR A 160 -10.16 -2.54 -14.28
C THR A 160 -9.10 -2.80 -15.36
N ALA A 161 -7.93 -3.31 -14.99
CA ALA A 161 -6.87 -3.61 -15.93
C ALA A 161 -7.16 -4.85 -16.79
N LEU A 162 -7.82 -5.88 -16.23
CA LEU A 162 -8.32 -7.01 -17.01
C LEU A 162 -9.36 -6.56 -18.04
N GLU A 163 -10.34 -5.76 -17.64
CA GLU A 163 -11.35 -5.19 -18.54
C GLU A 163 -10.72 -4.36 -19.66
N ALA A 164 -9.77 -3.47 -19.32
CA ALA A 164 -9.05 -2.65 -20.29
C ALA A 164 -8.19 -3.47 -21.27
N SER A 165 -7.74 -4.66 -20.87
CA SER A 165 -7.05 -5.61 -21.76
C SER A 165 -7.98 -6.34 -22.74
N GLY A 166 -9.30 -6.08 -22.66
CA GLY A 166 -10.33 -6.75 -23.45
C GLY A 166 -10.72 -8.13 -22.91
N ARG A 167 -10.38 -8.45 -21.66
CA ARG A 167 -10.75 -9.73 -21.03
C ARG A 167 -12.26 -9.75 -20.75
N THR A 168 -12.95 -10.75 -21.29
CA THR A 168 -14.40 -10.97 -21.10
C THR A 168 -14.75 -12.20 -20.26
N GLY A 169 -13.76 -13.02 -19.91
CA GLY A 169 -13.94 -14.27 -19.16
C GLY A 169 -13.08 -14.35 -17.90
N SER A 170 -13.07 -15.52 -17.27
CA SER A 170 -12.23 -15.79 -16.09
C SER A 170 -10.76 -15.55 -16.42
N ALA A 171 -10.02 -15.00 -15.45
CA ALA A 171 -8.57 -14.82 -15.52
C ALA A 171 -7.92 -15.75 -14.50
N ARG A 172 -6.76 -16.31 -14.85
CA ARG A 172 -5.91 -17.08 -13.95
C ARG A 172 -5.06 -16.11 -13.14
N VAL A 173 -5.12 -16.20 -11.82
CA VAL A 173 -4.50 -15.23 -10.91
C VAL A 173 -3.47 -15.91 -10.02
N VAL A 174 -2.29 -15.30 -9.92
CA VAL A 174 -1.29 -15.62 -8.90
C VAL A 174 -1.25 -14.50 -7.86
N VAL A 175 -1.28 -14.86 -6.58
CA VAL A 175 -1.17 -13.92 -5.47
C VAL A 175 0.12 -14.17 -4.70
N GLN A 176 1.08 -13.27 -4.85
CA GLN A 176 2.33 -13.29 -4.10
C GLN A 176 2.09 -12.60 -2.74
N GLY A 177 2.07 -13.36 -1.66
CA GLY A 177 1.72 -12.90 -0.31
C GLY A 177 0.28 -13.22 0.06
N PHE A 178 0.08 -13.97 1.15
CA PHE A 178 -1.25 -14.36 1.64
C PHE A 178 -1.60 -13.78 3.02
N GLY A 179 -1.10 -12.57 3.29
CA GLY A 179 -1.51 -11.74 4.44
C GLY A 179 -2.89 -11.09 4.24
N ALA A 180 -3.20 -10.06 5.01
CA ALA A 180 -4.51 -9.38 4.96
C ALA A 180 -4.88 -8.90 3.54
N VAL A 181 -3.97 -8.19 2.85
CA VAL A 181 -4.21 -7.68 1.48
C VAL A 181 -4.37 -8.84 0.49
N GLY A 182 -3.45 -9.81 0.50
CA GLY A 182 -3.49 -10.95 -0.43
C GLY A 182 -4.77 -11.77 -0.31
N ARG A 183 -5.22 -12.07 0.91
CA ARG A 183 -6.49 -12.79 1.14
C ARG A 183 -7.71 -11.99 0.70
N ALA A 184 -7.73 -10.68 1.01
CA ALA A 184 -8.82 -9.81 0.58
C ALA A 184 -8.93 -9.74 -0.94
N VAL A 185 -7.80 -9.61 -1.65
CA VAL A 185 -7.77 -9.58 -3.12
C VAL A 185 -8.15 -10.93 -3.72
N ALA A 186 -7.64 -12.04 -3.17
CA ALA A 186 -7.98 -13.39 -3.64
C ALA A 186 -9.50 -13.63 -3.59
N ARG A 187 -10.15 -13.28 -2.46
CA ARG A 187 -11.61 -13.35 -2.31
C ARG A 187 -12.32 -12.41 -3.27
N PHE A 188 -11.89 -11.15 -3.35
CA PHE A 188 -12.49 -10.13 -4.22
C PHE A 188 -12.53 -10.56 -5.69
N LEU A 189 -11.47 -11.22 -6.16
CA LEU A 189 -11.34 -11.69 -7.54
C LEU A 189 -12.13 -13.00 -7.77
N GLU A 190 -12.17 -13.91 -6.80
CA GLU A 190 -13.00 -15.12 -6.87
C GLU A 190 -14.50 -14.77 -6.92
N ASP A 191 -14.95 -13.83 -6.10
CA ASP A 191 -16.34 -13.31 -6.10
C ASP A 191 -16.75 -12.70 -7.45
N ARG A 192 -15.77 -12.34 -8.29
CA ARG A 192 -15.96 -11.79 -9.65
C ARG A 192 -15.66 -12.80 -10.76
N GLY A 193 -15.52 -14.08 -10.41
CA GLY A 193 -15.39 -15.18 -11.36
C GLY A 193 -13.98 -15.42 -11.89
N HIS A 194 -12.96 -14.77 -11.33
CA HIS A 194 -11.56 -15.10 -11.62
C HIS A 194 -11.10 -16.32 -10.81
N THR A 195 -10.05 -17.00 -11.28
CA THR A 195 -9.58 -18.25 -10.69
C THR A 195 -8.19 -18.07 -10.12
N VAL A 196 -8.03 -18.26 -8.80
CA VAL A 196 -6.70 -18.25 -8.17
C VAL A 196 -6.01 -19.58 -8.46
N VAL A 197 -4.88 -19.53 -9.15
CA VAL A 197 -4.12 -20.72 -9.60
C VAL A 197 -2.78 -20.87 -8.88
N GLY A 198 -2.33 -19.80 -8.19
CA GLY A 198 -1.12 -19.83 -7.39
C GLY A 198 -1.18 -18.85 -6.22
N VAL A 199 -0.60 -19.24 -5.09
CA VAL A 199 -0.40 -18.40 -3.91
C VAL A 199 1.00 -18.63 -3.36
N ALA A 200 1.73 -17.56 -3.05
CA ALA A 200 3.00 -17.66 -2.35
C ALA A 200 2.92 -17.05 -0.94
N ASP A 201 3.56 -17.71 0.02
CA ASP A 201 3.80 -17.19 1.37
C ASP A 201 5.28 -17.39 1.77
N VAL A 202 5.58 -17.21 3.05
CA VAL A 202 6.94 -17.35 3.61
C VAL A 202 7.56 -18.74 3.45
N GLN A 203 6.75 -19.79 3.21
CA GLN A 203 7.19 -21.17 3.04
C GLN A 203 7.35 -21.58 1.57
N GLY A 204 6.99 -20.71 0.62
CA GLY A 204 7.08 -20.99 -0.81
C GLY A 204 5.74 -20.86 -1.54
N THR A 205 5.68 -21.44 -2.72
CA THR A 205 4.56 -21.30 -3.66
C THR A 205 3.71 -22.57 -3.67
N ILE A 206 2.39 -22.39 -3.62
CA ILE A 206 1.42 -23.43 -3.93
C ILE A 206 0.68 -23.11 -5.22
N SER A 207 0.34 -24.14 -5.99
CA SER A 207 -0.41 -23.99 -7.23
C SER A 207 -1.32 -25.17 -7.52
N ALA A 208 -2.41 -24.91 -8.24
CA ALA A 208 -3.37 -25.87 -8.75
C ALA A 208 -4.15 -25.25 -9.92
N ASP A 209 -4.92 -26.05 -10.65
CA ASP A 209 -5.83 -25.52 -11.69
C ASP A 209 -6.88 -24.54 -11.12
N ARG A 210 -7.25 -24.76 -9.85
CA ARG A 210 -8.05 -23.86 -9.02
C ARG A 210 -7.71 -24.12 -7.56
N LEU A 211 -7.22 -23.09 -6.87
CA LEU A 211 -7.04 -23.13 -5.43
C LEU A 211 -8.36 -22.77 -4.72
N PRO A 212 -8.80 -23.54 -3.71
CA PRO A 212 -9.98 -23.19 -2.93
C PRO A 212 -9.64 -22.07 -1.94
N VAL A 213 -9.88 -20.81 -2.31
CA VAL A 213 -9.44 -19.64 -1.53
C VAL A 213 -10.03 -19.66 -0.12
N ALA A 214 -11.31 -20.03 0.04
CA ALA A 214 -11.95 -20.12 1.34
C ALA A 214 -11.23 -21.10 2.29
N ASP A 215 -10.87 -22.29 1.80
CA ASP A 215 -10.17 -23.32 2.57
C ASP A 215 -8.75 -22.87 2.91
N LEU A 216 -8.05 -22.26 1.96
CA LEU A 216 -6.72 -21.70 2.20
C LEU A 216 -6.77 -20.65 3.30
N VAL A 217 -7.74 -19.73 3.28
CA VAL A 217 -7.89 -18.72 4.33
C VAL A 217 -8.16 -19.36 5.69
N ALA A 218 -8.96 -20.43 5.76
CA ALA A 218 -9.27 -21.14 7.01
C ALA A 218 -8.06 -21.85 7.64
N ILE A 219 -6.99 -22.06 6.88
CA ILE A 219 -5.74 -22.69 7.36
C ILE A 219 -4.56 -21.70 7.38
N THR A 220 -4.82 -20.40 7.22
CA THR A 220 -3.80 -19.35 7.24
C THR A 220 -3.76 -18.62 8.58
N ASP A 221 -2.58 -18.41 9.13
CA ASP A 221 -2.41 -17.64 10.36
C ASP A 221 -2.53 -16.11 10.15
N GLU A 222 -2.44 -15.34 11.24
CA GLU A 222 -2.53 -13.88 11.20
C GLU A 222 -1.42 -13.22 10.36
N PHE A 223 -0.26 -13.88 10.23
CA PHE A 223 0.89 -13.42 9.46
C PHE A 223 0.84 -13.80 7.98
N GLY A 224 -0.15 -14.60 7.58
CA GLY A 224 -0.32 -15.01 6.18
C GLY A 224 0.42 -16.30 5.82
N ARG A 225 0.82 -17.10 6.80
CA ARG A 225 1.42 -18.43 6.58
C ARG A 225 0.32 -19.49 6.50
N ILE A 226 0.32 -20.23 5.41
CA ILE A 226 -0.63 -21.31 5.12
C ILE A 226 -0.11 -22.61 5.75
N ASP A 227 -0.93 -23.27 6.56
CA ASP A 227 -0.59 -24.57 7.14
C ASP A 227 -0.48 -25.67 6.06
N ARG A 228 0.76 -26.00 5.70
CA ARG A 228 1.08 -26.98 4.65
C ARG A 228 0.57 -28.39 4.95
N SER A 229 0.32 -28.73 6.22
CA SER A 229 -0.20 -30.05 6.61
C SER A 229 -1.69 -30.23 6.32
N ARG A 230 -2.40 -29.13 6.07
CA ARG A 230 -3.86 -29.09 5.84
C ARG A 230 -4.22 -28.71 4.40
N LEU A 231 -3.25 -28.75 3.49
CA LEU A 231 -3.51 -28.42 2.09
C LEU A 231 -4.47 -29.43 1.43
N PRO A 232 -5.40 -28.96 0.58
CA PRO A 232 -6.25 -29.83 -0.22
C PRO A 232 -5.45 -30.80 -1.10
N GLN A 233 -6.05 -31.95 -1.44
CA GLN A 233 -5.47 -32.88 -2.41
C GLN A 233 -5.33 -32.21 -3.79
N GLY A 234 -4.26 -32.54 -4.52
CA GLY A 234 -3.98 -32.00 -5.85
C GLY A 234 -3.27 -30.64 -5.88
N VAL A 235 -2.99 -30.04 -4.72
CA VAL A 235 -2.16 -28.83 -4.63
C VAL A 235 -0.68 -29.19 -4.77
N THR A 236 -0.01 -28.56 -5.73
CA THR A 236 1.44 -28.64 -5.92
C THR A 236 2.12 -27.65 -4.99
N GLN A 237 3.27 -28.04 -4.42
CA GLN A 237 4.09 -27.18 -3.55
C GLN A 237 5.48 -27.04 -4.16
N SER A 238 6.02 -25.83 -4.15
CA SER A 238 7.42 -25.54 -4.49
C SER A 238 8.05 -24.69 -3.40
N GLY A 239 9.17 -25.16 -2.87
CA GLY A 239 10.03 -24.40 -1.97
C GLY A 239 11.07 -23.54 -2.71
N GLU A 240 11.09 -23.56 -4.04
CA GLU A 240 12.04 -22.76 -4.80
C GLU A 240 11.71 -21.27 -4.69
N PRO A 241 12.73 -20.42 -4.45
CA PRO A 241 12.56 -18.97 -4.48
C PRO A 241 11.96 -18.50 -5.81
N ASP A 242 10.96 -17.63 -5.69
CA ASP A 242 10.27 -17.03 -6.81
C ASP A 242 9.56 -17.99 -7.78
N ALA A 243 9.26 -19.23 -7.36
CA ALA A 243 8.49 -20.18 -8.16
C ALA A 243 7.09 -19.65 -8.56
N TRP A 244 6.58 -18.63 -7.86
CA TRP A 244 5.35 -17.92 -8.21
C TRP A 244 5.44 -17.17 -9.54
N LEU A 245 6.63 -16.84 -10.04
CA LEU A 245 6.83 -16.27 -11.38
C LEU A 245 6.57 -17.27 -12.50
N ASP A 246 6.77 -18.57 -12.22
CA ASP A 246 6.67 -19.64 -13.21
C ASP A 246 5.25 -20.21 -13.33
N VAL A 247 4.33 -19.84 -12.43
CA VAL A 247 2.94 -20.28 -12.50
C VAL A 247 2.27 -19.60 -13.71
N ASP A 248 1.68 -20.42 -14.59
CA ASP A 248 0.98 -19.92 -15.77
C ASP A 248 -0.33 -19.20 -15.38
N ALA A 249 -0.31 -17.88 -15.49
CA ALA A 249 -1.38 -16.99 -15.05
C ALA A 249 -1.45 -15.71 -15.87
N ASP A 250 -2.66 -15.18 -16.07
CA ASP A 250 -2.90 -13.91 -16.75
C ASP A 250 -2.46 -12.70 -15.92
N LEU A 251 -2.71 -12.79 -14.60
CA LEU A 251 -2.58 -11.69 -13.64
C LEU A 251 -1.73 -12.11 -12.45
N LEU A 252 -0.74 -11.29 -12.11
CA LEU A 252 0.04 -11.38 -10.89
C LEU A 252 -0.31 -10.24 -9.94
N ILE A 253 -0.66 -10.58 -8.70
CA ILE A 253 -0.81 -9.65 -7.59
C ILE A 253 0.43 -9.73 -6.71
N LEU A 254 1.13 -8.61 -6.52
CA LEU A 254 2.26 -8.51 -5.59
C LEU A 254 1.81 -7.91 -4.26
N ALA A 255 1.58 -8.74 -3.24
CA ALA A 255 1.00 -8.37 -1.95
C ALA A 255 1.84 -8.78 -0.72
N ALA A 256 3.14 -9.05 -0.89
CA ALA A 256 4.07 -9.28 0.22
C ALA A 256 5.25 -8.28 0.25
N GLN A 257 6.43 -8.71 -0.20
CA GLN A 257 7.69 -8.05 0.10
C GLN A 257 8.04 -6.93 -0.89
N LYS A 258 8.88 -6.00 -0.42
CA LYS A 258 9.52 -5.00 -1.29
C LYS A 258 10.42 -5.70 -2.31
N HIS A 259 10.45 -5.16 -3.53
CA HIS A 259 11.29 -5.63 -4.64
C HIS A 259 11.14 -7.13 -4.96
N ALA A 260 9.92 -7.66 -4.79
CA ALA A 260 9.54 -9.00 -5.20
C ALA A 260 9.81 -9.23 -6.69
N ILE A 261 9.56 -8.22 -7.53
CA ILE A 261 10.12 -8.17 -8.89
C ILE A 261 11.36 -7.28 -8.87
N ASN A 262 12.47 -7.79 -9.38
CA ASN A 262 13.76 -7.09 -9.43
C ASN A 262 14.52 -7.40 -10.73
N ALA A 263 15.72 -6.86 -10.86
CA ALA A 263 16.54 -7.03 -12.06
C ALA A 263 16.86 -8.51 -12.34
N ASP A 264 16.99 -9.33 -11.31
CA ASP A 264 17.45 -10.71 -11.44
C ASP A 264 16.31 -11.65 -11.85
N ASN A 265 15.08 -11.39 -11.42
CA ASN A 265 13.96 -12.30 -11.64
C ASN A 265 12.90 -11.82 -12.65
N ALA A 266 12.92 -10.55 -13.07
CA ALA A 266 11.92 -9.99 -14.00
C ALA A 266 11.77 -10.79 -15.31
N HIS A 267 12.85 -11.42 -15.77
CA HIS A 267 12.86 -12.24 -16.99
C HIS A 267 12.04 -13.53 -16.89
N ARG A 268 11.72 -14.00 -15.67
CA ARG A 268 10.92 -15.21 -15.44
C ARG A 268 9.41 -14.95 -15.49
N LEU A 269 9.00 -13.68 -15.43
CA LEU A 269 7.58 -13.32 -15.35
C LEU A 269 6.80 -13.85 -16.55
N ARG A 270 5.80 -14.70 -16.27
CA ARG A 270 4.88 -15.22 -17.30
C ARG A 270 3.62 -14.38 -17.47
N SER A 271 3.14 -13.76 -16.39
CA SER A 271 1.93 -12.95 -16.42
C SER A 271 2.13 -11.67 -17.22
N ARG A 272 1.14 -11.31 -18.03
CA ARG A 272 1.17 -10.09 -18.85
C ARG A 272 0.60 -8.87 -18.13
N LEU A 273 -0.06 -9.08 -17.00
CA LEU A 273 -0.57 -8.02 -16.14
C LEU A 273 -0.06 -8.22 -14.71
N VAL A 274 0.48 -7.15 -14.14
CA VAL A 274 0.97 -7.10 -12.75
C VAL A 274 0.26 -5.97 -12.02
N VAL A 275 -0.24 -6.25 -10.82
CA VAL A 275 -0.82 -5.22 -9.93
C VAL A 275 -0.05 -5.23 -8.60
N GLU A 276 0.51 -4.08 -8.25
CA GLU A 276 1.29 -3.91 -7.03
C GLU A 276 0.38 -3.60 -5.83
N GLY A 277 0.10 -4.62 -5.02
CA GLY A 277 -0.64 -4.47 -3.74
C GLY A 277 0.23 -4.09 -2.55
N GLY A 278 1.53 -4.38 -2.59
CA GLY A 278 2.52 -3.97 -1.60
C GLY A 278 3.16 -2.62 -1.93
N ASN A 279 3.82 -1.99 -0.94
CA ASN A 279 4.64 -0.80 -1.17
C ASN A 279 5.98 -1.22 -1.78
N LEU A 280 6.46 -0.47 -2.79
CA LEU A 280 7.72 -0.74 -3.49
C LEU A 280 7.86 -2.20 -3.94
N ALA A 281 6.76 -2.81 -4.39
CA ALA A 281 6.68 -4.23 -4.70
C ALA A 281 7.64 -4.66 -5.82
N SER A 282 7.94 -3.76 -6.77
CA SER A 282 8.98 -3.96 -7.78
C SER A 282 10.12 -2.95 -7.58
N SER A 283 11.36 -3.35 -7.87
CA SER A 283 12.45 -2.39 -8.04
C SER A 283 12.28 -1.59 -9.34
N ALA A 284 12.90 -0.41 -9.45
CA ALA A 284 12.85 0.40 -10.66
C ALA A 284 13.36 -0.38 -11.89
N GLU A 285 14.47 -1.09 -11.73
CA GLU A 285 15.07 -1.93 -12.78
C GLU A 285 14.18 -3.12 -13.15
N GLY A 286 13.57 -3.78 -12.15
CA GLY A 286 12.63 -4.88 -12.39
C GLY A 286 11.41 -4.41 -13.16
N LYS A 287 10.83 -3.28 -12.76
CA LYS A 287 9.69 -2.64 -13.44
C LYS A 287 10.03 -2.28 -14.88
N ALA A 288 11.20 -1.66 -15.12
CA ALA A 288 11.66 -1.32 -16.46
C ALA A 288 11.79 -2.57 -17.36
N LYS A 289 12.33 -3.67 -16.84
CA LYS A 289 12.45 -4.95 -17.58
C LYS A 289 11.08 -5.56 -17.90
N VAL A 290 10.15 -5.55 -16.94
CA VAL A 290 8.78 -6.06 -17.14
C VAL A 290 8.05 -5.24 -18.22
N LEU A 291 8.13 -3.90 -18.16
CA LEU A 291 7.54 -3.02 -19.17
C LEU A 291 8.17 -3.24 -20.55
N ALA A 292 9.51 -3.37 -20.62
CA ALA A 292 10.22 -3.65 -21.88
C ALA A 292 9.86 -5.01 -22.49
N ALA A 293 9.46 -5.98 -21.66
CA ALA A 293 8.95 -7.29 -22.11
C ALA A 293 7.48 -7.25 -22.58
N GLY A 294 6.83 -6.08 -22.54
CA GLY A 294 5.45 -5.89 -22.99
C GLY A 294 4.38 -6.25 -21.97
N ALA A 295 4.77 -6.50 -20.71
CA ALA A 295 3.81 -6.66 -19.62
C ALA A 295 3.34 -5.29 -19.11
N THR A 296 2.08 -5.25 -18.67
CA THR A 296 1.46 -4.07 -18.09
C THR A 296 1.59 -4.11 -16.57
N VAL A 297 1.97 -2.97 -15.96
CA VAL A 297 2.10 -2.85 -14.50
C VAL A 297 1.19 -1.75 -13.99
N VAL A 298 0.25 -2.07 -13.11
CA VAL A 298 -0.50 -1.10 -12.32
C VAL A 298 0.28 -0.83 -11.03
N PRO A 299 0.84 0.39 -10.85
CA PRO A 299 1.76 0.68 -9.78
C PRO A 299 1.05 0.81 -8.42
N GLY A 300 1.80 0.55 -7.35
CA GLY A 300 1.26 0.50 -5.98
C GLY A 300 0.69 1.83 -5.52
N VAL A 301 1.24 2.95 -5.99
CA VAL A 301 0.73 4.30 -5.72
C VAL A 301 -0.71 4.53 -6.23
N ILE A 302 -1.20 3.68 -7.14
CA ILE A 302 -2.61 3.62 -7.53
C ILE A 302 -3.31 2.51 -6.76
N ALA A 303 -2.86 1.27 -6.92
CA ALA A 303 -3.64 0.09 -6.53
C ALA A 303 -3.82 -0.06 -5.01
N ASN A 304 -2.79 0.21 -4.21
CA ASN A 304 -2.80 -0.10 -2.78
C ASN A 304 -3.23 1.08 -1.88
N ILE A 305 -3.82 2.12 -2.47
CA ILE A 305 -4.08 3.36 -1.76
C ILE A 305 -5.16 3.23 -0.68
N GLY A 306 -5.99 2.19 -0.67
CA GLY A 306 -7.20 2.13 0.16
C GLY A 306 -7.03 2.54 1.62
N GLY A 307 -6.12 1.92 2.37
CA GLY A 307 -5.86 2.31 3.76
C GLY A 307 -5.30 3.73 3.93
N ALA A 308 -4.39 4.15 3.06
CA ALA A 308 -3.84 5.50 3.08
C ALA A 308 -4.90 6.56 2.73
N GLY A 309 -5.71 6.29 1.71
CA GLY A 309 -6.81 7.13 1.24
C GLY A 309 -7.91 7.25 2.28
N SER A 310 -8.33 6.14 2.90
CA SER A 310 -9.33 6.18 3.97
C SER A 310 -8.87 6.97 5.19
N ALA A 311 -7.60 6.85 5.58
CA ALA A 311 -7.01 7.68 6.62
C ALA A 311 -6.97 9.17 6.20
N ALA A 312 -6.54 9.44 4.96
CA ALA A 312 -6.41 10.80 4.45
C ALA A 312 -7.76 11.52 4.31
N LEU A 313 -8.82 10.82 3.91
CA LEU A 313 -10.19 11.37 3.90
C LEU A 313 -10.59 11.90 5.29
N ALA A 314 -10.24 11.18 6.36
CA ALA A 314 -10.55 11.62 7.72
C ALA A 314 -9.69 12.80 8.18
N VAL A 315 -8.38 12.77 7.89
CA VAL A 315 -7.45 13.88 8.23
C VAL A 315 -7.85 15.17 7.51
N THR A 316 -8.24 15.06 6.23
CA THR A 316 -8.66 16.19 5.39
C THR A 316 -10.12 16.59 5.58
N ARG A 317 -10.88 15.88 6.43
CA ARG A 317 -12.31 16.12 6.74
C ARG A 317 -13.27 15.99 5.54
N VAL A 318 -12.92 15.11 4.60
CA VAL A 318 -13.77 14.80 3.43
C VAL A 318 -14.81 13.72 3.77
N VAL A 319 -14.56 12.90 4.79
CA VAL A 319 -15.50 11.84 5.23
C VAL A 319 -16.87 12.45 5.60
N PRO A 320 -17.97 11.92 5.04
CA PRO A 320 -19.32 12.35 5.39
C PRO A 320 -19.75 11.75 6.74
N PHE A 321 -19.32 12.36 7.85
CA PHE A 321 -19.60 11.83 9.18
C PHE A 321 -21.09 11.85 9.60
N HIS A 322 -21.95 12.54 8.84
CA HIS A 322 -23.40 12.51 9.01
C HIS A 322 -24.04 11.19 8.58
N LEU A 323 -23.33 10.35 7.82
CA LEU A 323 -23.79 9.01 7.47
C LEU A 323 -23.61 8.04 8.64
N GLU A 324 -24.57 7.11 8.76
CA GLU A 324 -24.48 5.95 9.64
C GLU A 324 -23.27 5.08 9.31
N ALA A 325 -22.81 4.27 10.26
CA ALA A 325 -21.54 3.55 10.18
C ALA A 325 -21.37 2.72 8.89
N GLU A 326 -22.35 1.89 8.53
CA GLU A 326 -22.27 1.05 7.33
C GLU A 326 -22.35 1.86 6.03
N ALA A 327 -23.20 2.88 5.98
CA ALA A 327 -23.31 3.76 4.81
C ALA A 327 -22.02 4.58 4.60
N ARG A 328 -21.41 5.06 5.69
CA ARG A 328 -20.10 5.73 5.67
C ARG A 328 -19.00 4.80 5.21
N LYS A 329 -18.98 3.55 5.70
CA LYS A 329 -18.03 2.53 5.24
C LYS A 329 -18.17 2.29 3.74
N ALA A 330 -19.40 2.04 3.26
CA ALA A 330 -19.66 1.85 1.83
C ALA A 330 -19.19 3.06 1.01
N TRP A 331 -19.50 4.29 1.46
CA TRP A 331 -19.06 5.51 0.80
C TRP A 331 -17.54 5.61 0.68
N VAL A 332 -16.78 5.23 1.72
CA VAL A 332 -15.30 5.24 1.66
C VAL A 332 -14.78 4.21 0.66
N PHE A 333 -15.35 3.01 0.64
CA PHE A 333 -14.97 1.97 -0.31
C PHE A 333 -15.27 2.40 -1.75
N ASP A 334 -16.46 2.96 -2.01
CA ASP A 334 -16.84 3.48 -3.33
C ASP A 334 -15.91 4.62 -3.76
N TRP A 335 -15.63 5.57 -2.87
CA TRP A 335 -14.71 6.67 -3.17
C TRP A 335 -13.31 6.16 -3.56
N VAL A 336 -12.77 5.20 -2.80
CA VAL A 336 -11.48 4.58 -3.10
C VAL A 336 -11.54 3.83 -4.42
N GLY A 337 -12.56 2.99 -4.62
CA GLY A 337 -12.76 2.23 -5.83
C GLY A 337 -12.84 3.12 -7.07
N ASP A 338 -13.54 4.26 -6.99
CA ASP A 338 -13.66 5.22 -8.08
C ASP A 338 -12.32 5.88 -8.42
N ARG A 339 -11.55 6.33 -7.40
CA ARG A 339 -10.22 6.90 -7.63
C ARG A 339 -9.26 5.88 -8.23
N VAL A 340 -9.27 4.64 -7.74
CA VAL A 340 -8.41 3.57 -8.28
C VAL A 340 -8.82 3.27 -9.72
N ARG A 341 -10.10 3.05 -9.99
CA ARG A 341 -10.62 2.74 -11.34
C ARG A 341 -10.25 3.82 -12.34
N GLN A 342 -10.47 5.09 -12.01
CA GLN A 342 -10.16 6.21 -12.90
C GLN A 342 -8.66 6.27 -13.20
N ASN A 343 -7.81 6.26 -12.16
CA ASN A 343 -6.36 6.36 -12.37
C ASN A 343 -5.79 5.11 -13.07
N THR A 344 -6.33 3.92 -12.83
CA THR A 344 -5.94 2.72 -13.57
C THR A 344 -6.31 2.85 -15.05
N ARG A 345 -7.51 3.33 -15.40
CA ARG A 345 -7.88 3.55 -16.81
C ARG A 345 -6.96 4.55 -17.49
N ASP A 346 -6.78 5.72 -16.87
CA ASP A 346 -5.97 6.79 -17.46
C ASP A 346 -4.50 6.38 -17.61
N LEU A 347 -3.95 5.62 -16.63
CA LEU A 347 -2.62 5.03 -16.73
C LEU A 347 -2.51 4.11 -17.96
N LEU A 348 -3.51 3.25 -18.18
CA LEU A 348 -3.51 2.28 -19.29
C LEU A 348 -3.72 2.97 -20.64
N GLU A 349 -4.51 4.04 -20.70
CA GLU A 349 -4.66 4.87 -21.89
C GLU A 349 -3.34 5.56 -22.27
N ILE A 350 -2.62 6.12 -21.30
CA ILE A 350 -1.28 6.68 -21.53
C ILE A 350 -0.31 5.60 -22.01
N ALA A 351 -0.31 4.43 -21.36
CA ALA A 351 0.54 3.30 -21.73
C ALA A 351 0.27 2.77 -23.16
N ALA A 352 -1.00 2.81 -23.59
CA ALA A 352 -1.38 2.42 -24.95
C ALA A 352 -0.97 3.46 -26.00
N ALA A 353 -0.91 4.75 -25.63
CA ALA A 353 -0.58 5.83 -26.55
C ALA A 353 0.94 6.03 -26.75
N ARG A 354 1.77 5.71 -25.76
CA ARG A 354 3.22 5.94 -25.80
C ARG A 354 4.00 4.84 -25.08
N ALA A 355 5.17 4.51 -25.63
CA ALA A 355 6.12 3.62 -24.96
C ALA A 355 6.81 4.33 -23.78
N GLY A 356 6.99 3.62 -22.67
CA GLY A 356 7.65 4.12 -21.46
C GLY A 356 6.81 3.88 -20.20
N ASP A 357 7.27 4.42 -19.08
CA ASP A 357 6.48 4.43 -17.85
C ASP A 357 5.37 5.49 -17.96
N PRO A 358 4.08 5.12 -17.90
CA PRO A 358 2.96 6.06 -17.97
C PRO A 358 2.76 6.89 -16.69
N LEU A 359 3.35 6.48 -15.56
CA LEU A 359 3.07 7.07 -14.25
C LEU A 359 3.51 8.54 -14.13
N PRO A 360 4.71 8.97 -14.58
CA PRO A 360 5.11 10.37 -14.53
C PRO A 360 4.16 11.30 -15.30
N GLU A 361 3.66 10.88 -16.46
CA GLU A 361 2.71 11.66 -17.26
C GLU A 361 1.36 11.79 -16.54
N LEU A 362 0.85 10.70 -15.96
CA LEU A 362 -0.38 10.72 -15.16
C LEU A 362 -0.25 11.63 -13.94
N LEU A 363 0.87 11.54 -13.20
CA LEU A 363 1.14 12.40 -12.06
C LEU A 363 1.20 13.88 -12.45
N ALA A 364 1.85 14.19 -13.59
CA ALA A 364 1.90 15.56 -14.09
C ALA A 364 0.50 16.11 -14.44
N ALA A 365 -0.38 15.28 -15.02
CA ALA A 365 -1.77 15.66 -15.26
C ALA A 365 -2.51 15.98 -13.95
N ARG A 366 -2.42 15.11 -12.95
CA ARG A 366 -3.08 15.32 -11.64
C ARG A 366 -2.53 16.50 -10.86
N ARG A 367 -1.23 16.79 -10.96
CA ARG A 367 -0.63 17.98 -10.32
C ARG A 367 -1.21 19.27 -10.92
N LYS A 368 -1.48 19.30 -12.22
CA LYS A 368 -2.12 20.46 -12.89
C LYS A 368 -3.58 20.64 -12.49
N GLU A 369 -4.32 19.55 -12.22
CA GLU A 369 -5.70 19.62 -11.74
C GLU A 369 -5.81 20.12 -10.29
N ARG A 370 -4.73 20.00 -9.49
CA ARG A 370 -4.70 20.41 -8.07
C ARG A 370 -4.28 21.88 -7.84
N GLY A 371 -3.50 22.43 -8.76
CA GLY A 371 -3.04 23.83 -8.75
C GLY A 371 -4.12 24.77 -9.24
#